data_AF-A0A7S0IU62-F1
#
_entry.id   AF-A0A7S0IU62-F1
#
_cell.length_a   1.000
_cell.length_b   1.000
_cell.length_c   1.000
_cell.angle_alpha   90.00
_cell.angle_beta   90.00
_cell.angle_gamma   90.00
#
_symmetry.space_group_name_H-M   'P 1'
#
loop_
_entity.id
_entity.type
_entity.pdbx_description
1 polymer ?
#
loop_
_entity_poly.entity_id
_entity_poly.type
_entity_poly.pdbx_seq_one_letter_code
_entity_poly.pdbx_strand_id
1 'polypeptide(L)'
;SGKYPDENYAREIMQLFSIGLLKLNPDGTVRRDGAGHALETYSNADILELAKVFTGFDEQDARTNIERTDDNTGVNNVDPMLIRVERRDFFPKRGLDGFYLGDTYPLCGALPPRSFLRRGATFRYFGARRQIPNVKYRTLPAGLQLNKSSSALYKVLCAATTTAACSFPREVTLSEHLPCDGRECDVDATPSVSVQSGDGAVAHYEYIRPPCVTLAFASDGVTVKSLRRRSNRGAMLCADAEQHRAAAACCSAGESERGRGRCVFDGELVPYATAVARCAALGESLCAVPESSDFGFDGCGSYNVFAWTATAGGCVTSAQVQPTGEVSILHSPQRRRDEFDLDSNELFRVSWAGGRYPTVDSGCATDGGACSVHGSTCVCETAVSKRAVFTDPFAIPTAAEVLAQLHIGSPPPDALDAYRQCTSAPCSAASEVQVFTTPAGAFDESTIFRVEVHGRPLFLANLASTVTIG
;
A
#
# COMPACT_ATOMS: atom_id res chain seq x y z
N SER A 1 17.34 -13.66 6.47
CA SER A 1 17.96 -14.04 7.77
C SER A 1 17.06 -15.08 8.43
N GLY A 2 17.57 -16.21 8.93
CA GLY A 2 16.75 -17.29 9.54
C GLY A 2 16.10 -16.96 10.89
N LYS A 3 15.36 -15.85 10.96
CA LYS A 3 14.59 -15.40 12.13
C LYS A 3 13.11 -15.56 11.81
N TYR A 4 12.41 -16.33 12.63
CA TYR A 4 10.99 -16.57 12.49
C TYR A 4 10.18 -15.58 13.32
N PRO A 5 8.96 -15.22 12.89
CA PRO A 5 8.02 -14.47 13.72
C PRO A 5 7.72 -15.20 15.04
N ASP A 6 7.53 -14.45 16.12
CA ASP A 6 7.10 -15.02 17.40
C ASP A 6 5.61 -15.41 17.32
N GLU A 7 5.32 -16.69 17.53
CA GLU A 7 3.97 -17.24 17.41
C GLU A 7 3.09 -17.03 18.64
N ASN A 8 3.67 -16.72 19.82
CA ASN A 8 2.94 -16.78 21.08
C ASN A 8 1.74 -15.82 21.09
N TYR A 9 1.97 -14.56 20.70
CA TYR A 9 0.91 -13.56 20.69
C TYR A 9 -0.18 -13.86 19.63
N ALA A 10 0.22 -14.33 18.44
CA ALA A 10 -0.72 -14.75 17.41
C ALA A 10 -1.59 -15.92 17.89
N ARG A 11 -0.98 -16.92 18.53
CA ARG A 11 -1.66 -18.08 19.10
C ARG A 11 -2.66 -17.66 20.18
N GLU A 12 -2.24 -16.80 21.11
CA GLU A 12 -3.12 -16.30 22.18
C GLU A 12 -4.31 -15.51 21.64
N ILE A 13 -4.10 -14.61 20.67
CA ILE A 13 -5.19 -13.87 20.03
C ILE A 13 -6.22 -14.82 19.42
N MET A 14 -5.78 -15.82 18.67
CA MET A 14 -6.69 -16.76 18.01
C MET A 14 -7.41 -17.64 19.03
N GLN A 15 -6.66 -18.23 19.96
CA GLN A 15 -7.18 -19.29 20.83
C GLN A 15 -7.93 -18.77 22.08
N LEU A 16 -7.49 -17.66 22.68
CA LEU A 16 -8.03 -17.17 23.97
C LEU A 16 -8.95 -15.97 23.80
N PHE A 17 -8.66 -15.08 22.85
CA PHE A 17 -9.31 -13.77 22.79
C PHE A 17 -10.37 -13.62 21.68
N SER A 18 -10.34 -14.47 20.66
CA SER A 18 -11.21 -14.30 19.49
C SER A 18 -12.03 -15.54 19.11
N ILE A 19 -11.43 -16.49 18.39
CA ILE A 19 -12.16 -17.54 17.68
C ILE A 19 -12.21 -18.88 18.43
N GLY A 20 -11.34 -19.07 19.43
CA GLY A 20 -11.27 -20.32 20.19
C GLY A 20 -10.60 -21.44 19.40
N LEU A 21 -10.58 -22.65 19.97
CA LEU A 21 -9.92 -23.83 19.39
C LEU A 21 -10.77 -24.57 18.36
N LEU A 22 -12.10 -24.59 18.54
CA LEU A 22 -13.02 -25.46 17.81
C LEU A 22 -14.11 -24.66 17.11
N LYS A 23 -14.45 -25.04 15.88
CA LYS A 23 -15.56 -24.45 15.14
C LYS A 23 -16.87 -24.82 15.81
N LEU A 24 -17.74 -23.83 15.98
CA LEU A 24 -19.05 -24.00 16.61
C LEU A 24 -20.18 -23.80 15.60
N ASN A 25 -21.31 -24.46 15.84
CA ASN A 25 -22.59 -24.17 15.21
C ASN A 25 -23.18 -22.88 15.80
N PRO A 26 -24.20 -22.28 15.16
CA PRO A 26 -24.89 -21.10 15.71
C PRO A 26 -25.50 -21.31 17.11
N ASP A 27 -25.78 -22.55 17.49
CA ASP A 27 -26.28 -22.93 18.82
C ASP A 27 -25.17 -23.18 19.87
N GLY A 28 -23.89 -22.99 19.49
CA GLY A 28 -22.73 -23.17 20.35
C GLY A 28 -22.20 -24.60 20.44
N THR A 29 -22.83 -25.57 19.77
CA THR A 29 -22.33 -26.96 19.75
C THR A 29 -21.10 -27.11 18.84
N VAL A 30 -20.19 -28.03 19.19
CA VAL A 30 -18.97 -28.28 18.41
C VAL A 30 -19.31 -28.89 17.04
N ARG A 31 -18.82 -28.27 15.97
CA ARG A 31 -18.90 -28.82 14.63
C ARG A 31 -17.95 -29.99 14.50
N ARG A 32 -18.44 -31.07 13.90
CA ARG A 32 -17.69 -32.31 13.70
C ARG A 32 -17.59 -32.68 12.23
N ASP A 33 -16.52 -33.37 11.86
CA ASP A 33 -16.34 -33.94 10.53
C ASP A 33 -17.21 -35.20 10.33
N GLY A 34 -17.13 -35.81 9.15
CA GLY A 34 -17.87 -37.04 8.83
C GLY A 34 -17.46 -38.27 9.67
N ALA A 35 -16.33 -38.21 10.37
CA ALA A 35 -15.85 -39.24 11.28
C ALA A 35 -16.17 -38.93 12.76
N GLY A 36 -16.82 -37.80 13.05
CA GLY A 36 -17.18 -37.37 14.38
C GLY A 36 -16.07 -36.62 15.15
N HIS A 37 -14.92 -36.32 14.53
CA HIS A 37 -13.87 -35.52 15.17
C HIS A 37 -14.27 -34.05 15.18
N ALA A 38 -13.87 -33.32 16.22
CA ALA A 38 -14.10 -31.88 16.29
C ALA A 38 -13.29 -31.15 15.21
N LEU A 39 -13.91 -30.16 14.57
CA LEU A 39 -13.23 -29.32 13.58
C LEU A 39 -12.49 -28.17 14.29
N GLU A 40 -11.18 -28.09 14.09
CA GLU A 40 -10.36 -26.99 14.58
C GLU A 40 -10.65 -25.69 13.82
N THR A 41 -10.53 -24.56 14.50
CA THR A 41 -10.70 -23.21 13.92
C THR A 41 -9.53 -22.79 13.05
N TYR A 42 -8.32 -23.28 13.35
CA TYR A 42 -7.08 -22.91 12.70
C TYR A 42 -6.05 -24.06 12.77
N SER A 43 -5.03 -24.00 11.93
CA SER A 43 -3.85 -24.87 11.94
C SER A 43 -2.60 -24.13 12.43
N ASN A 44 -1.49 -24.84 12.65
CA ASN A 44 -0.22 -24.17 12.97
C ASN A 44 0.26 -23.23 11.84
N ALA A 45 -0.08 -23.54 10.58
CA ALA A 45 0.24 -22.67 9.45
C ALA A 45 -0.50 -21.32 9.53
N ASP A 46 -1.70 -21.30 10.09
CA ASP A 46 -2.46 -20.06 10.28
C ASP A 46 -1.88 -19.20 11.40
N ILE A 47 -1.37 -19.83 12.47
CA ILE A 47 -0.66 -19.14 13.55
C ILE A 47 0.60 -18.46 13.00
N LEU A 48 1.39 -19.19 12.20
CA LEU A 48 2.59 -18.66 11.57
C LEU A 48 2.27 -17.46 10.64
N GLU A 49 1.20 -17.54 9.85
CA GLU A 49 0.77 -16.41 9.02
C GLU A 49 0.33 -15.19 9.85
N LEU A 50 -0.45 -15.40 10.90
CA LEU A 50 -0.86 -14.30 11.76
C LEU A 50 0.35 -13.70 12.51
N ALA A 51 1.33 -14.51 12.93
CA ALA A 51 2.54 -14.06 13.58
C ALA A 51 3.33 -13.06 12.71
N LYS A 52 3.34 -13.24 11.38
CA LYS A 52 3.96 -12.29 10.43
C LYS A 52 3.35 -10.89 10.52
N VAL A 53 2.07 -10.75 10.90
CA VAL A 53 1.40 -9.45 11.06
C VAL A 53 2.04 -8.63 12.18
N PHE A 54 2.53 -9.29 13.23
CA PHE A 54 3.11 -8.65 14.43
C PHE A 54 4.63 -8.44 14.34
N THR A 55 5.25 -8.75 13.20
CA THR A 55 6.69 -8.51 13.01
C THR A 55 7.01 -7.01 13.01
N GLY A 56 8.17 -6.67 13.59
CA GLY A 56 8.68 -5.30 13.63
C GLY A 56 7.98 -4.35 14.61
N PHE A 57 7.04 -4.83 15.43
CA PHE A 57 6.53 -4.04 16.55
C PHE A 57 7.63 -3.89 17.61
N ASP A 58 7.78 -2.69 18.15
CA ASP A 58 8.77 -2.35 19.18
C ASP A 58 8.20 -1.33 20.16
N GLU A 59 8.74 -1.33 21.37
CA GLU A 59 8.37 -0.37 22.42
C GLU A 59 8.79 1.05 22.03
N GLN A 60 7.98 2.04 22.42
CA GLN A 60 8.35 3.45 22.25
C GLN A 60 9.41 3.87 23.26
N ASP A 61 10.23 4.85 22.84
CA ASP A 61 11.12 5.54 23.77
C ASP A 61 10.31 6.18 24.90
N ALA A 62 10.85 6.17 26.12
CA ALA A 62 10.25 6.86 27.26
C ALA A 62 10.12 8.37 26.99
N ARG A 63 8.98 8.96 27.39
CA ARG A 63 8.73 10.41 27.31
C ARG A 63 8.46 11.05 28.68
N THR A 64 8.75 12.34 28.78
CA THR A 64 8.48 13.18 29.97
C THR A 64 6.99 13.42 30.13
N ASN A 65 6.38 13.06 31.28
CA ASN A 65 4.93 13.02 31.62
C ASN A 65 4.30 11.62 31.70
N ILE A 66 5.12 10.56 31.75
CA ILE A 66 4.71 9.22 32.16
C ILE A 66 5.36 8.94 33.52
N GLU A 67 4.62 8.36 34.46
CA GLU A 67 5.15 7.95 35.76
C GLU A 67 6.27 6.93 35.58
N ARG A 68 7.40 7.17 36.25
CA ARG A 68 8.58 6.31 36.21
C ARG A 68 8.69 5.61 37.56
N THR A 69 8.62 4.29 37.56
CA THR A 69 8.98 3.45 38.71
C THR A 69 10.44 3.00 38.57
N ASP A 70 11.06 2.57 39.66
CA ASP A 70 12.44 2.06 39.67
C ASP A 70 12.61 0.86 38.72
N ASP A 71 11.55 0.06 38.53
CA ASP A 71 11.53 -1.12 37.65
C ASP A 71 11.27 -0.78 36.16
N ASN A 72 10.90 0.47 35.84
CA ASN A 72 10.40 0.86 34.50
C ASN A 72 11.06 2.14 33.96
N THR A 73 12.34 2.36 34.26
CA THR A 73 13.04 3.63 34.01
C THR A 73 13.26 3.97 32.52
N GLY A 74 12.93 3.06 31.59
CA GLY A 74 13.14 3.22 30.15
C GLY A 74 11.98 2.84 29.23
N VAL A 75 10.86 2.33 29.74
CA VAL A 75 9.80 1.76 28.89
C VAL A 75 8.57 2.66 28.82
N ASN A 76 8.02 2.80 27.62
CA ASN A 76 6.76 3.48 27.38
C ASN A 76 5.62 2.45 27.22
N ASN A 77 4.98 2.11 28.34
CA ASN A 77 3.85 1.16 28.38
C ASN A 77 2.48 1.81 28.11
N VAL A 78 2.44 3.13 27.86
CA VAL A 78 1.20 3.90 27.70
C VAL A 78 0.93 4.20 26.24
N ASP A 79 1.96 4.52 25.47
CA ASP A 79 1.80 4.83 24.06
C ASP A 79 1.73 3.55 23.21
N PRO A 80 1.01 3.58 22.07
CA PRO A 80 1.00 2.46 21.13
C PRO A 80 2.42 2.09 20.68
N MET A 81 2.69 0.78 20.52
CA MET A 81 3.96 0.30 19.96
C MET A 81 4.28 0.96 18.61
N LEU A 82 5.57 1.17 18.34
CA LEU A 82 6.03 1.65 17.04
C LEU A 82 6.31 0.46 16.12
N ILE A 83 6.20 0.70 14.81
CA ILE A 83 6.55 -0.29 13.80
C ILE A 83 7.92 0.06 13.22
N ARG A 84 8.91 -0.77 13.50
CA ARG A 84 10.20 -0.79 12.80
C ARG A 84 10.03 -1.40 11.44
N VAL A 85 9.88 -0.52 10.45
CA VAL A 85 9.73 -0.89 9.03
C VAL A 85 10.83 -1.86 8.59
N GLU A 86 12.07 -1.68 9.02
CA GLU A 86 13.18 -2.58 8.66
C GLU A 86 13.10 -4.01 9.22
N ARG A 87 12.20 -4.27 10.17
CA ARG A 87 11.96 -5.60 10.76
C ARG A 87 10.57 -6.15 10.42
N ARG A 88 9.82 -5.45 9.58
CA ARG A 88 8.46 -5.82 9.21
C ARG A 88 8.50 -6.80 8.04
N ASP A 89 7.69 -7.84 8.13
CA ASP A 89 7.37 -8.70 6.99
C ASP A 89 6.34 -7.98 6.10
N PHE A 90 6.72 -7.76 4.84
CA PHE A 90 5.92 -7.05 3.84
C PHE A 90 5.21 -7.96 2.83
N PHE A 91 5.39 -9.28 2.91
CA PHE A 91 4.79 -10.22 1.98
C PHE A 91 3.29 -10.41 2.26
N PRO A 92 2.49 -10.91 1.31
CA PRO A 92 1.07 -11.16 1.55
C PRO A 92 0.86 -12.06 2.76
N LYS A 93 -0.12 -11.72 3.62
CA LYS A 93 -0.55 -12.58 4.74
C LYS A 93 -1.95 -13.06 4.46
N ARG A 94 -2.17 -14.37 4.44
CA ARG A 94 -3.47 -14.98 4.14
C ARG A 94 -4.25 -15.29 5.41
N GLY A 95 -5.49 -14.83 5.48
CA GLY A 95 -6.47 -15.12 6.53
C GLY A 95 -7.09 -16.51 6.43
N LEU A 96 -7.95 -16.83 7.40
CA LEU A 96 -8.59 -18.15 7.54
C LEU A 96 -9.65 -18.45 6.47
N ASP A 97 -10.25 -17.41 5.92
CA ASP A 97 -11.22 -17.43 4.82
C ASP A 97 -10.56 -17.49 3.44
N GLY A 98 -9.23 -17.42 3.41
CA GLY A 98 -8.43 -17.47 2.21
C GLY A 98 -8.19 -16.11 1.55
N PHE A 99 -8.74 -15.02 2.09
CA PHE A 99 -8.45 -13.65 1.68
C PHE A 99 -7.07 -13.22 2.21
N TYR A 100 -6.44 -12.26 1.55
CA TYR A 100 -5.24 -11.62 2.06
C TYR A 100 -5.57 -10.41 2.92
N LEU A 101 -4.69 -10.14 3.89
CA LEU A 101 -4.70 -8.89 4.61
C LEU A 101 -4.47 -7.74 3.62
N GLY A 102 -5.53 -6.99 3.35
CA GLY A 102 -5.51 -5.94 2.33
C GLY A 102 -6.52 -6.13 1.22
N ASP A 103 -7.10 -7.32 1.06
CA ASP A 103 -8.24 -7.50 0.17
C ASP A 103 -9.37 -6.57 0.62
N THR A 104 -10.20 -6.18 -0.35
CA THR A 104 -11.26 -5.17 -0.24
C THR A 104 -10.79 -3.72 -0.04
N TYR A 105 -9.48 -3.47 0.12
CA TYR A 105 -8.91 -2.13 -0.01
C TYR A 105 -8.57 -1.80 -1.46
N PRO A 106 -8.62 -0.50 -1.84
CA PRO A 106 -8.22 -0.09 -3.18
C PRO A 106 -6.72 -0.27 -3.41
N LEU A 107 -6.35 -0.48 -4.67
CA LEU A 107 -4.95 -0.37 -5.07
C LEU A 107 -4.47 1.07 -4.86
N CYS A 108 -3.23 1.26 -4.40
CA CYS A 108 -2.69 2.61 -4.17
C CYS A 108 -2.61 3.46 -5.45
N GLY A 109 -2.50 2.83 -6.63
CA GLY A 109 -2.57 3.52 -7.92
C GLY A 109 -4.00 3.93 -8.33
N ALA A 110 -5.04 3.34 -7.72
CA ALA A 110 -6.44 3.70 -7.99
C ALA A 110 -6.90 4.94 -7.20
N LEU A 111 -6.08 5.43 -6.25
CA LEU A 111 -6.35 6.68 -5.56
C LEU A 111 -6.24 7.84 -6.56
N PRO A 112 -7.21 8.78 -6.59
CA PRO A 112 -7.19 9.86 -7.55
C PRO A 112 -5.97 10.77 -7.32
N PRO A 113 -5.36 11.33 -8.40
CA PRO A 113 -4.33 12.34 -8.26
C PRO A 113 -4.82 13.49 -7.37
N ARG A 114 -3.94 13.95 -6.47
CA ARG A 114 -4.24 14.96 -5.45
C ARG A 114 -5.40 14.53 -4.54
N SER A 115 -5.41 13.26 -4.12
CA SER A 115 -6.40 12.71 -3.17
C SER A 115 -6.59 13.60 -1.92
N PHE A 116 -5.55 14.32 -1.49
CA PHE A 116 -5.60 15.24 -0.35
C PHE A 116 -6.50 16.47 -0.55
N LEU A 117 -6.93 16.75 -1.79
CA LEU A 117 -7.90 17.82 -2.12
C LEU A 117 -9.31 17.28 -2.38
N ARG A 118 -9.53 15.96 -2.25
CA ARG A 118 -10.81 15.34 -2.56
C ARG A 118 -11.72 15.35 -1.34
N ARG A 119 -13.03 15.33 -1.60
CA ARG A 119 -14.03 15.11 -0.56
C ARG A 119 -13.67 13.88 0.27
N GLY A 120 -13.81 13.98 1.59
CA GLY A 120 -13.43 12.94 2.54
C GLY A 120 -11.96 12.94 2.94
N ALA A 121 -11.08 13.70 2.27
CA ALA A 121 -9.70 13.87 2.69
C ALA A 121 -9.66 14.43 4.11
N THR A 122 -8.91 13.77 4.99
CA THR A 122 -8.87 14.10 6.42
C THR A 122 -7.48 14.55 6.81
N PHE A 123 -7.42 15.63 7.57
CA PHE A 123 -6.20 16.26 8.07
C PHE A 123 -6.24 16.30 9.58
N ARG A 124 -5.16 15.81 10.21
CA ARG A 124 -5.02 15.83 11.66
C ARG A 124 -3.93 16.81 12.06
N TYR A 125 -4.26 17.75 12.95
CA TYR A 125 -3.29 18.68 13.50
C TYR A 125 -2.18 17.91 14.19
N PHE A 126 -0.95 18.14 13.75
CA PHE A 126 0.24 17.51 14.29
C PHE A 126 0.92 18.39 15.33
N GLY A 127 1.02 19.69 15.07
CA GLY A 127 1.69 20.63 15.97
C GLY A 127 2.28 21.85 15.25
N ALA A 128 2.87 22.75 16.04
CA ALA A 128 3.60 23.91 15.53
C ALA A 128 5.00 23.56 14.96
N ARG A 129 5.44 22.32 15.15
CA ARG A 129 6.71 21.79 14.63
C ARG A 129 6.48 20.40 14.05
N ARG A 130 7.24 20.06 13.01
CA ARG A 130 7.21 18.71 12.41
C ARG A 130 7.82 17.63 13.31
N GLN A 131 8.76 17.98 14.16
CA GLN A 131 9.37 17.05 15.09
C GLN A 131 8.79 17.26 16.48
N ILE A 132 8.38 16.16 17.12
CA ILE A 132 7.97 16.19 18.53
C ILE A 132 9.24 16.10 19.39
N PRO A 133 9.52 17.10 20.24
CA PRO A 133 10.67 17.06 21.13
C PRO A 133 10.65 15.79 22.01
N ASN A 134 11.84 15.24 22.28
CA ASN A 134 12.04 14.06 23.13
C ASN A 134 11.39 12.76 22.62
N VAL A 135 10.98 12.69 21.35
CA VAL A 135 10.55 11.44 20.70
C VAL A 135 11.44 11.20 19.49
N LYS A 136 12.34 10.22 19.58
CA LYS A 136 13.43 10.00 18.61
C LYS A 136 12.94 9.66 17.20
N TYR A 137 11.77 9.04 17.09
CA TYR A 137 11.24 8.47 15.85
C TYR A 137 9.94 9.12 15.36
N ARG A 138 9.41 10.14 16.06
CA ARG A 138 8.15 10.78 15.69
C ARG A 138 8.37 12.15 15.07
N THR A 139 8.61 12.14 13.77
CA THR A 139 8.75 13.32 12.92
C THR A 139 7.77 13.23 11.76
N LEU A 140 6.95 14.26 11.58
CA LEU A 140 6.07 14.38 10.43
C LEU A 140 6.91 14.55 9.16
N PRO A 141 6.72 13.69 8.13
CA PRO A 141 7.38 13.86 6.84
C PRO A 141 7.13 15.24 6.25
N ALA A 142 8.06 15.72 5.41
CA ALA A 142 7.89 17.03 4.79
C ALA A 142 6.74 16.96 3.79
N GLY A 143 6.11 18.11 3.55
CA GLY A 143 4.97 18.20 2.67
C GLY A 143 4.81 19.61 2.15
N LEU A 144 3.61 19.96 1.74
CA LEU A 144 3.35 21.23 1.07
C LEU A 144 3.19 22.39 2.06
N GLN A 145 3.91 23.49 1.80
CA GLN A 145 3.55 24.79 2.36
C GLN A 145 2.41 25.37 1.52
N LEU A 146 1.24 25.54 2.14
CA LEU A 146 0.06 26.03 1.43
C LEU A 146 0.13 27.54 1.21
N ASN A 147 -0.40 27.99 0.07
CA ASN A 147 -0.47 29.41 -0.26
C ASN A 147 -1.54 30.11 0.59
N LYS A 148 -1.10 31.06 1.42
CA LYS A 148 -1.96 31.81 2.33
C LYS A 148 -3.07 32.61 1.62
N SER A 149 -2.83 33.09 0.41
CA SER A 149 -3.72 34.04 -0.25
C SER A 149 -4.78 33.38 -1.14
N SER A 150 -4.43 32.28 -1.80
CA SER A 150 -5.26 31.68 -2.85
C SER A 150 -5.71 30.25 -2.57
N SER A 151 -4.97 29.46 -1.78
CA SER A 151 -5.32 28.06 -1.53
C SER A 151 -6.64 27.91 -0.79
N ALA A 152 -7.56 27.14 -1.37
CA ALA A 152 -8.79 26.75 -0.71
C ALA A 152 -8.51 25.85 0.50
N LEU A 153 -7.55 24.93 0.39
CA LEU A 153 -7.14 24.06 1.50
C LEU A 153 -6.55 24.86 2.67
N TYR A 154 -5.76 25.89 2.39
CA TYR A 154 -5.25 26.81 3.42
C TYR A 154 -6.41 27.42 4.23
N LYS A 155 -7.47 27.91 3.56
CA LYS A 155 -8.60 28.57 4.22
C LYS A 155 -9.30 27.62 5.20
N VAL A 156 -9.52 26.37 4.77
CA VAL A 156 -10.18 25.35 5.61
C VAL A 156 -9.32 25.01 6.82
N LEU A 157 -8.01 24.77 6.65
CA LEU A 157 -7.12 24.36 7.74
C LEU A 157 -6.72 25.51 8.68
N CYS A 158 -6.61 26.74 8.16
CA CYS A 158 -6.39 27.93 8.97
C CYS A 158 -7.62 28.23 9.84
N ALA A 159 -8.82 28.13 9.27
CA ALA A 159 -10.09 28.47 9.92
C ALA A 159 -10.07 29.87 10.59
N ALA A 160 -9.36 30.83 9.99
CA ALA A 160 -9.38 32.22 10.44
C ALA A 160 -10.78 32.83 10.25
N THR A 161 -11.12 33.77 11.11
CA THR A 161 -12.36 34.57 11.00
C THR A 161 -12.01 36.01 10.65
N THR A 162 -13.02 36.84 10.36
CA THR A 162 -12.80 38.27 10.10
C THR A 162 -12.16 39.01 11.28
N THR A 163 -12.28 38.46 12.50
CA THR A 163 -11.83 39.08 13.74
C THR A 163 -10.70 38.33 14.44
N ALA A 164 -10.31 37.13 13.98
CA ALA A 164 -9.29 36.31 14.63
C ALA A 164 -8.38 35.61 13.63
N ALA A 165 -7.11 35.45 14.02
CA ALA A 165 -6.09 34.67 13.33
C ALA A 165 -6.49 33.19 13.19
N CYS A 166 -5.65 32.35 12.55
CA CYS A 166 -5.97 30.94 12.35
C CYS A 166 -6.22 30.23 13.70
N SER A 167 -7.30 29.46 13.81
CA SER A 167 -7.64 28.70 15.01
C SER A 167 -7.06 27.28 15.00
N PHE A 168 -6.59 26.79 13.85
CA PHE A 168 -6.02 25.45 13.65
C PHE A 168 -6.84 24.31 14.25
N PRO A 169 -7.98 23.93 13.63
CA PRO A 169 -8.82 22.83 14.11
C PRO A 169 -8.02 21.53 14.26
N ARG A 170 -8.32 20.74 15.30
CA ARG A 170 -7.58 19.49 15.60
C ARG A 170 -7.69 18.44 14.49
N GLU A 171 -8.85 18.34 13.87
CA GLU A 171 -9.13 17.41 12.79
C GLU A 171 -10.08 18.10 11.80
N VAL A 172 -9.83 17.91 10.51
CA VAL A 172 -10.59 18.52 9.42
C VAL A 172 -10.82 17.47 8.34
N THR A 173 -12.07 17.23 7.98
CA THR A 173 -12.44 16.42 6.82
C THR A 173 -13.08 17.30 5.76
N LEU A 174 -12.60 17.22 4.52
CA LEU A 174 -13.13 18.03 3.43
C LEU A 174 -14.54 17.58 3.05
N SER A 175 -15.49 18.50 3.04
CA SER A 175 -16.88 18.25 2.64
C SER A 175 -17.09 18.20 1.11
N GLU A 176 -16.15 18.74 0.36
CA GLU A 176 -16.19 18.87 -1.10
C GLU A 176 -14.79 18.76 -1.71
N HIS A 177 -14.73 18.68 -3.05
CA HIS A 177 -13.45 18.77 -3.76
C HIS A 177 -12.96 20.20 -3.76
N LEU A 178 -11.67 20.40 -3.47
CA LEU A 178 -11.03 21.69 -3.54
C LEU A 178 -10.20 21.80 -4.84
N PRO A 179 -10.24 22.96 -5.52
CA PRO A 179 -9.33 23.21 -6.62
C PRO A 179 -7.90 23.28 -6.07
N CYS A 180 -6.93 22.76 -6.82
CA CYS A 180 -5.53 22.91 -6.47
C CYS A 180 -5.08 24.36 -6.66
N ASP A 181 -4.11 24.80 -5.85
CA ASP A 181 -3.43 26.09 -6.00
C ASP A 181 -1.90 25.92 -6.08
N GLY A 182 -1.31 26.48 -7.14
CA GLY A 182 0.15 26.50 -7.34
C GLY A 182 0.78 25.12 -7.16
N ARG A 183 1.64 24.97 -6.15
CA ARG A 183 2.39 23.73 -5.88
C ARG A 183 1.50 22.54 -5.53
N GLU A 184 0.27 22.78 -5.09
CA GLU A 184 -0.71 21.71 -4.89
C GLU A 184 -1.08 21.03 -6.21
N CYS A 185 -0.96 21.73 -7.34
CA CYS A 185 -1.20 21.19 -8.67
C CYS A 185 -0.04 20.35 -9.20
N ASP A 186 1.18 20.53 -8.66
CA ASP A 186 2.41 19.91 -9.15
C ASP A 186 2.75 18.58 -8.46
N VAL A 187 1.93 18.16 -7.49
CA VAL A 187 2.13 16.94 -6.71
C VAL A 187 0.98 15.97 -6.88
N ASP A 188 1.30 14.67 -6.95
CA ASP A 188 0.28 13.63 -6.99
C ASP A 188 -0.27 13.32 -5.59
N ALA A 189 0.60 13.35 -4.57
CA ALA A 189 0.24 13.15 -3.17
C ALA A 189 1.21 13.88 -2.23
N THR A 190 0.75 14.18 -1.02
CA THR A 190 1.59 14.75 0.05
C THR A 190 1.29 14.09 1.39
N PRO A 191 2.29 13.79 2.24
CA PRO A 191 2.04 13.20 3.56
C PRO A 191 1.60 14.24 4.61
N SER A 192 1.89 15.51 4.36
CA SER A 192 1.59 16.60 5.30
C SER A 192 1.41 17.92 4.58
N VAL A 193 0.83 18.89 5.28
CA VAL A 193 0.76 20.27 4.82
C VAL A 193 1.08 21.22 5.97
N SER A 194 1.55 22.43 5.64
CA SER A 194 1.79 23.49 6.60
C SER A 194 1.03 24.76 6.25
N VAL A 195 0.48 25.37 7.30
CA VAL A 195 -0.34 26.57 7.27
C VAL A 195 0.35 27.61 8.14
N GLN A 196 0.65 28.79 7.58
CA GLN A 196 1.17 29.91 8.34
C GLN A 196 0.11 30.99 8.49
N SER A 197 -0.24 31.32 9.74
CA SER A 197 -1.20 32.35 10.10
C SER A 197 -0.67 33.77 9.82
N GLY A 198 -1.57 34.74 9.86
CA GLY A 198 -1.24 36.16 9.64
C GLY A 198 -0.28 36.77 10.66
N ASP A 199 -0.32 36.26 11.89
CA ASP A 199 0.57 36.61 13.00
C ASP A 199 1.89 35.83 12.99
N GLY A 200 2.12 34.97 11.99
CA GLY A 200 3.34 34.19 11.84
C GLY A 200 3.30 32.81 12.52
N ALA A 201 2.24 32.47 13.26
CA ALA A 201 2.09 31.13 13.83
C ALA A 201 2.02 30.06 12.73
N VAL A 202 2.72 28.93 12.90
CA VAL A 202 2.74 27.83 11.93
C VAL A 202 2.03 26.62 12.52
N ALA A 203 1.23 25.96 11.70
CA ALA A 203 0.62 24.67 12.01
C ALA A 203 1.00 23.65 10.94
N HIS A 204 1.34 22.44 11.39
CA HIS A 204 1.53 21.29 10.53
C HIS A 204 0.35 20.33 10.70
N TYR A 205 -0.15 19.83 9.57
CA TYR A 205 -1.21 18.84 9.49
C TYR A 205 -0.68 17.58 8.82
N GLU A 206 -0.98 16.43 9.40
CA GLU A 206 -0.82 15.13 8.76
C GLU A 206 -2.03 14.88 7.84
N TYR A 207 -1.78 14.54 6.58
CA TYR A 207 -2.83 14.04 5.70
C TYR A 207 -3.04 12.55 5.99
N ILE A 208 -4.22 12.21 6.50
CA ILE A 208 -4.61 10.83 6.78
C ILE A 208 -4.99 10.18 5.45
N ARG A 209 -3.99 9.61 4.78
CA ARG A 209 -4.16 8.93 3.50
C ARG A 209 -5.14 7.76 3.68
N PRO A 210 -6.14 7.61 2.79
CA PRO A 210 -6.97 6.42 2.76
C PRO A 210 -6.11 5.16 2.67
N PRO A 211 -6.45 4.10 3.42
CA PRO A 211 -5.74 2.84 3.33
C PRO A 211 -5.84 2.27 1.92
N CYS A 212 -4.72 1.81 1.40
CA CYS A 212 -4.59 1.22 0.07
C CYS A 212 -3.53 0.13 0.10
N VAL A 213 -3.58 -0.75 -0.90
CA VAL A 213 -2.68 -1.91 -1.00
C VAL A 213 -1.99 -1.94 -2.35
N THR A 214 -0.98 -2.79 -2.45
CA THR A 214 -0.18 -2.96 -3.66
C THR A 214 -0.05 -4.44 -3.94
N LEU A 215 -0.15 -4.81 -5.22
CA LEU A 215 -0.01 -6.20 -5.63
C LEU A 215 1.43 -6.67 -5.40
N ALA A 216 1.57 -7.95 -5.02
CA ALA A 216 2.87 -8.55 -4.73
C ALA A 216 3.70 -8.75 -6.02
N PHE A 217 3.02 -9.10 -7.11
CA PHE A 217 3.58 -9.21 -8.46
C PHE A 217 3.11 -8.02 -9.30
N ALA A 218 3.98 -7.51 -10.17
CA ALA A 218 3.68 -6.37 -11.05
C ALA A 218 3.78 -6.79 -12.53
N SER A 219 2.85 -6.32 -13.36
CA SER A 219 2.88 -6.53 -14.82
C SER A 219 4.00 -5.74 -15.50
N ASP A 220 4.20 -4.50 -15.06
CA ASP A 220 5.10 -3.51 -15.68
C ASP A 220 6.15 -3.05 -14.68
N GLY A 221 7.01 -3.98 -14.28
CA GLY A 221 8.09 -3.73 -13.33
C GLY A 221 9.10 -2.72 -13.87
N VAL A 222 9.33 -1.65 -13.13
CA VAL A 222 10.42 -0.69 -13.39
C VAL A 222 11.43 -0.76 -12.26
N THR A 223 12.72 -0.78 -12.64
CA THR A 223 13.80 -0.84 -11.66
C THR A 223 13.86 0.46 -10.87
N VAL A 224 13.89 0.32 -9.56
CA VAL A 224 14.19 1.41 -8.62
C VAL A 224 15.51 1.14 -7.92
N LYS A 225 16.30 2.19 -7.70
CA LYS A 225 17.59 2.11 -7.01
C LYS A 225 17.56 2.88 -5.69
N SER A 226 18.02 2.23 -4.63
CA SER A 226 18.14 2.81 -3.30
C SER A 226 19.26 3.85 -3.28
N LEU A 227 18.91 5.08 -2.92
CA LEU A 227 19.85 6.18 -2.71
C LEU A 227 20.37 6.24 -1.27
N ARG A 228 20.15 5.20 -0.46
CA ARG A 228 20.63 5.11 0.92
C ARG A 228 22.15 5.20 0.99
N ARG A 229 22.65 6.12 1.82
CA ARG A 229 24.10 6.31 2.02
C ARG A 229 24.77 5.18 2.82
N ARG A 230 24.04 4.40 3.62
CA ARG A 230 24.62 3.33 4.46
C ARG A 230 24.05 1.97 4.10
N SER A 231 23.05 1.50 4.84
CA SER A 231 22.42 0.20 4.62
C SER A 231 21.73 0.15 3.26
N ASN A 232 21.88 -0.96 2.54
CA ASN A 232 21.26 -1.20 1.24
C ASN A 232 21.64 -0.13 0.19
N ARG A 233 22.83 0.47 0.29
CA ARG A 233 23.36 1.39 -0.74
C ARG A 233 23.43 0.66 -2.09
N GLY A 234 22.81 1.25 -3.10
CA GLY A 234 22.80 0.68 -4.46
C GLY A 234 21.93 -0.57 -4.59
N ALA A 235 21.07 -0.85 -3.60
CA ALA A 235 20.07 -1.90 -3.72
C ALA A 235 19.12 -1.59 -4.87
N MET A 236 18.78 -2.60 -5.67
CA MET A 236 17.86 -2.48 -6.79
C MET A 236 16.69 -3.45 -6.60
N LEU A 237 15.49 -2.99 -6.93
CA LEU A 237 14.26 -3.75 -6.82
C LEU A 237 13.32 -3.42 -7.98
N CYS A 238 12.38 -4.31 -8.24
CA CYS A 238 11.23 -4.00 -9.07
C CYS A 238 10.20 -3.21 -8.27
N ALA A 239 9.64 -2.18 -8.90
CA ALA A 239 8.48 -1.47 -8.41
C ALA A 239 7.48 -1.29 -9.55
N ASP A 240 6.21 -1.32 -9.19
CA ASP A 240 5.10 -1.01 -10.09
C ASP A 240 5.12 0.48 -10.46
N ALA A 241 5.17 0.76 -11.76
CA ALA A 241 5.31 2.09 -12.34
C ALA A 241 4.18 3.06 -11.94
N GLU A 242 2.98 2.54 -11.63
CA GLU A 242 1.81 3.33 -11.25
C GLU A 242 1.86 3.81 -9.79
N GLN A 243 2.75 3.24 -8.97
CA GLN A 243 2.78 3.52 -7.54
C GLN A 243 3.73 4.67 -7.18
N HIS A 244 3.37 5.41 -6.12
CA HIS A 244 4.18 6.51 -5.57
C HIS A 244 5.35 5.95 -4.72
N ARG A 245 6.33 5.32 -5.37
CA ARG A 245 7.36 4.51 -4.69
C ARG A 245 8.75 5.11 -4.72
N ALA A 246 9.06 5.99 -5.67
CA ALA A 246 10.40 6.49 -5.86
C ALA A 246 10.44 7.97 -6.26
N ALA A 247 11.57 8.60 -5.99
CA ALA A 247 11.86 9.98 -6.34
C ALA A 247 12.25 10.11 -7.83
N ALA A 248 12.08 11.31 -8.37
CA ALA A 248 12.55 11.67 -9.71
C ALA A 248 14.02 12.09 -9.66
N ALA A 249 14.85 11.39 -10.42
CA ALA A 249 16.30 11.57 -10.49
C ALA A 249 16.69 11.86 -11.95
N CYS A 250 17.01 13.11 -12.26
CA CYS A 250 17.20 13.57 -13.64
C CYS A 250 18.67 13.77 -13.99
N CYS A 251 19.09 13.24 -15.14
CA CYS A 251 20.43 13.32 -15.69
C CYS A 251 20.41 14.02 -17.05
N SER A 252 21.44 14.85 -17.29
CA SER A 252 21.69 15.50 -18.58
C SER A 252 22.08 14.49 -19.66
N ALA A 253 22.03 14.90 -20.92
CA ALA A 253 22.47 14.06 -22.03
C ALA A 253 23.93 13.61 -21.86
N GLY A 254 24.18 12.29 -22.01
CA GLY A 254 25.50 11.69 -21.83
C GLY A 254 25.87 11.36 -20.39
N GLU A 255 25.06 11.75 -19.40
CA GLU A 255 25.23 11.42 -17.98
C GLU A 255 24.24 10.31 -17.56
N SER A 256 24.70 9.37 -16.76
CA SER A 256 23.89 8.22 -16.31
C SER A 256 23.81 8.09 -14.78
N GLU A 257 24.76 8.68 -14.07
CA GLU A 257 24.95 8.53 -12.61
C GLU A 257 24.75 9.87 -11.87
N ARG A 258 25.27 10.96 -12.44
CA ARG A 258 25.37 12.28 -11.80
C ARG A 258 24.12 13.11 -12.06
N GLY A 259 23.04 12.77 -11.37
CA GLY A 259 21.76 13.44 -11.51
C GLY A 259 21.46 14.54 -10.49
N ARG A 260 20.34 15.22 -10.67
CA ARG A 260 19.69 16.06 -9.65
C ARG A 260 18.32 15.50 -9.29
N GLY A 261 18.02 15.50 -8.01
CA GLY A 261 16.68 15.15 -7.53
C GLY A 261 15.68 16.24 -7.89
N ARG A 262 14.52 15.89 -8.44
CA ARG A 262 13.45 16.85 -8.78
C ARG A 262 12.21 16.57 -7.94
N CYS A 263 11.91 17.46 -7.02
CA CYS A 263 10.79 17.33 -6.11
C CYS A 263 10.13 18.69 -5.82
N VAL A 264 8.90 18.63 -5.35
CA VAL A 264 8.15 19.76 -4.80
C VAL A 264 8.39 19.85 -3.28
N PHE A 265 8.57 18.75 -2.59
CA PHE A 265 8.95 18.78 -1.18
C PHE A 265 9.97 17.67 -0.86
N ASP A 266 10.66 17.87 0.25
CA ASP A 266 11.69 16.94 0.73
C ASP A 266 11.13 15.52 0.92
N GLY A 267 11.74 14.53 0.28
CA GLY A 267 11.31 13.13 0.33
C GLY A 267 10.08 12.79 -0.50
N GLU A 268 9.66 13.64 -1.45
CA GLU A 268 8.55 13.34 -2.35
C GLU A 268 8.79 12.06 -3.17
N LEU A 269 7.76 11.21 -3.23
CA LEU A 269 7.70 10.00 -4.06
C LEU A 269 6.57 10.15 -5.08
N VAL A 270 6.85 9.78 -6.33
CA VAL A 270 5.94 9.95 -7.45
C VAL A 270 5.84 8.65 -8.28
N PRO A 271 4.80 8.47 -9.11
CA PRO A 271 4.76 7.44 -10.14
C PRO A 271 5.88 7.62 -11.18
N TYR A 272 6.21 6.56 -11.91
CA TYR A 272 7.26 6.59 -12.93
C TYR A 272 7.00 7.65 -14.01
N ALA A 273 5.76 7.72 -14.50
CA ALA A 273 5.37 8.68 -15.53
C ALA A 273 5.60 10.15 -15.10
N THR A 274 5.24 10.49 -13.85
CA THR A 274 5.50 11.82 -13.28
C THR A 274 7.00 12.11 -13.22
N ALA A 275 7.82 11.13 -12.83
CA ALA A 275 9.27 11.30 -12.78
C ALA A 275 9.88 11.55 -14.18
N VAL A 276 9.44 10.79 -15.18
CA VAL A 276 9.84 10.98 -16.59
C VAL A 276 9.45 12.37 -17.08
N ALA A 277 8.19 12.77 -16.88
CA ALA A 277 7.68 14.06 -17.31
C ALA A 277 8.44 15.24 -16.68
N ARG A 278 8.79 15.13 -15.39
CA ARG A 278 9.58 16.14 -14.67
C ARG A 278 10.98 16.31 -15.24
N CYS A 279 11.66 15.21 -15.59
CA CYS A 279 12.98 15.32 -16.23
C CYS A 279 12.86 15.88 -17.64
N ALA A 280 11.88 15.41 -18.41
CA ALA A 280 11.66 15.86 -19.78
C ALA A 280 11.37 17.37 -19.87
N ALA A 281 10.62 17.92 -18.91
CA ALA A 281 10.33 19.35 -18.81
C ALA A 281 11.60 20.23 -18.67
N LEU A 282 12.72 19.63 -18.27
CA LEU A 282 14.02 20.29 -18.12
C LEU A 282 14.99 19.99 -19.27
N GLY A 283 14.55 19.24 -20.29
CA GLY A 283 15.44 18.72 -21.33
C GLY A 283 16.39 17.63 -20.82
N GLU A 284 16.09 17.03 -19.65
CA GLU A 284 16.85 15.95 -19.02
C GLU A 284 16.09 14.61 -19.19
N SER A 285 16.74 13.50 -18.85
CA SER A 285 16.11 12.18 -18.79
C SER A 285 16.25 11.58 -17.39
N LEU A 286 15.52 10.52 -17.06
CA LEU A 286 15.81 9.80 -15.82
C LEU A 286 17.23 9.23 -15.87
N CYS A 287 17.91 9.21 -14.72
CA CYS A 287 19.22 8.59 -14.62
C CYS A 287 19.12 7.06 -14.78
N ALA A 288 20.01 6.45 -15.53
CA ALA A 288 20.03 5.00 -15.70
C ALA A 288 20.47 4.28 -14.40
N VAL A 289 21.46 4.84 -13.69
CA VAL A 289 22.07 4.23 -12.50
C VAL A 289 22.37 5.29 -11.43
N PRO A 290 21.35 5.93 -10.83
CA PRO A 290 21.56 7.08 -9.95
C PRO A 290 22.45 6.75 -8.73
N GLU A 291 23.50 7.55 -8.45
CA GLU A 291 24.46 7.32 -7.36
C GLU A 291 24.40 8.35 -6.22
N SER A 292 24.16 7.90 -4.99
CA SER A 292 23.93 8.78 -3.82
C SER A 292 25.07 9.75 -3.45
N SER A 293 26.29 9.55 -3.95
CA SER A 293 27.44 10.44 -3.74
C SER A 293 27.42 11.66 -4.65
N ASP A 294 26.81 11.52 -5.83
CA ASP A 294 26.93 12.48 -6.93
C ASP A 294 25.62 13.21 -7.24
N PHE A 295 24.54 12.87 -6.53
CA PHE A 295 23.31 13.64 -6.63
C PHE A 295 23.51 15.03 -6.02
N GLY A 296 23.31 16.07 -6.82
CA GLY A 296 23.10 17.41 -6.28
C GLY A 296 21.79 17.38 -5.50
N PHE A 297 21.84 17.21 -4.18
CA PHE A 297 20.68 17.10 -3.30
C PHE A 297 20.07 18.49 -3.02
N ASP A 298 19.64 19.16 -4.09
CA ASP A 298 18.96 20.46 -4.02
C ASP A 298 17.60 20.30 -3.34
N GLY A 299 17.59 20.30 -2.01
CA GLY A 299 16.38 20.40 -1.18
C GLY A 299 15.43 19.18 -1.19
N CYS A 300 15.71 18.12 -1.95
CA CYS A 300 14.83 16.95 -2.07
C CYS A 300 15.09 15.81 -1.08
N GLY A 301 16.19 15.90 -0.31
CA GLY A 301 16.60 14.94 0.74
C GLY A 301 16.38 13.47 0.41
N SER A 302 16.60 13.09 -0.85
CA SER A 302 16.37 11.76 -1.39
C SER A 302 17.33 10.68 -0.86
N TYR A 303 18.12 10.99 0.18
CA TYR A 303 19.16 10.14 0.75
C TYR A 303 18.68 8.83 1.37
N ASN A 304 17.37 8.65 1.59
CA ASN A 304 16.80 7.48 2.25
C ASN A 304 15.65 6.83 1.49
N VAL A 305 15.44 7.24 0.24
CA VAL A 305 14.37 6.74 -0.63
C VAL A 305 14.94 6.00 -1.84
N PHE A 306 14.05 5.36 -2.58
CA PHE A 306 14.34 4.83 -3.90
C PHE A 306 14.21 5.93 -4.96
N ALA A 307 14.95 5.82 -6.05
CA ALA A 307 14.78 6.65 -7.25
C ALA A 307 14.45 5.77 -8.46
N TRP A 308 13.59 6.30 -9.34
CA TRP A 308 13.29 5.67 -10.62
C TRP A 308 14.52 5.65 -11.52
N THR A 309 14.68 4.57 -12.28
CA THR A 309 15.74 4.43 -13.28
C THR A 309 15.19 4.59 -14.69
N ALA A 310 16.03 4.98 -15.64
CA ALA A 310 15.64 5.22 -17.02
C ALA A 310 15.06 4.00 -17.77
N THR A 311 15.30 2.78 -17.29
CA THR A 311 15.01 1.55 -18.03
C THR A 311 13.62 1.02 -17.66
N ALA A 312 12.59 1.46 -18.40
CA ALA A 312 11.25 0.87 -18.32
C ALA A 312 11.27 -0.59 -18.79
N GLY A 313 10.51 -1.47 -18.12
CA GLY A 313 10.47 -2.91 -18.44
C GLY A 313 11.78 -3.66 -18.18
N GLY A 314 12.77 -3.00 -17.58
CA GLY A 314 14.04 -3.63 -17.21
C GLY A 314 13.96 -4.46 -15.94
N CYS A 315 12.78 -4.65 -15.35
CA CYS A 315 12.58 -5.39 -14.11
C CYS A 315 11.47 -6.44 -14.23
N VAL A 316 11.80 -7.68 -13.89
CA VAL A 316 10.89 -8.84 -13.92
C VAL A 316 10.72 -9.38 -12.51
N THR A 317 9.48 -9.66 -12.11
CA THR A 317 9.20 -10.45 -10.92
C THR A 317 8.99 -11.91 -11.31
N SER A 318 9.63 -12.83 -10.59
CA SER A 318 9.47 -14.28 -10.74
C SER A 318 9.06 -14.89 -9.40
N ALA A 319 8.66 -16.15 -9.41
CA ALA A 319 8.22 -16.88 -8.22
C ALA A 319 9.10 -18.12 -8.02
N GLN A 320 9.55 -18.35 -6.80
CA GLN A 320 10.08 -19.65 -6.39
C GLN A 320 9.00 -20.40 -5.61
N VAL A 321 8.56 -21.54 -6.13
CA VAL A 321 7.48 -22.38 -5.59
C VAL A 321 8.07 -23.52 -4.78
N GLN A 322 7.63 -23.64 -3.52
CA GLN A 322 8.01 -24.71 -2.60
C GLN A 322 7.21 -25.99 -2.85
N PRO A 323 7.70 -27.17 -2.42
CA PRO A 323 6.95 -28.44 -2.50
C PRO A 323 5.55 -28.40 -1.87
N THR A 324 5.38 -27.54 -0.87
CA THR A 324 4.15 -27.33 -0.11
C THR A 324 3.23 -26.26 -0.72
N GLY A 325 3.66 -25.61 -1.82
CA GLY A 325 2.88 -24.64 -2.58
C GLY A 325 3.00 -23.19 -2.12
N GLU A 326 3.72 -22.89 -1.02
CA GLU A 326 4.12 -21.51 -0.73
C GLU A 326 5.11 -20.97 -1.75
N VAL A 327 5.14 -19.64 -1.86
CA VAL A 327 5.94 -18.94 -2.85
C VAL A 327 6.82 -17.87 -2.18
N SER A 328 8.03 -17.66 -2.67
CA SER A 328 8.80 -16.42 -2.46
C SER A 328 8.91 -15.63 -3.78
N ILE A 329 9.05 -14.31 -3.67
CA ILE A 329 9.15 -13.40 -4.82
C ILE A 329 10.61 -13.19 -5.16
N LEU A 330 10.93 -13.30 -6.43
CA LEU A 330 12.24 -13.01 -7.00
C LEU A 330 12.14 -11.73 -7.83
N HIS A 331 13.13 -10.85 -7.76
CA HIS A 331 13.26 -9.67 -8.62
C HIS A 331 14.46 -9.84 -9.57
N SER A 332 14.34 -9.36 -10.80
CA SER A 332 15.48 -9.33 -11.73
C SER A 332 15.47 -8.04 -12.53
N PRO A 333 16.52 -7.19 -12.46
CA PRO A 333 17.70 -7.33 -11.64
C PRO A 333 17.40 -6.92 -10.19
N GLN A 334 17.87 -7.74 -9.25
CA GLN A 334 17.95 -7.35 -7.84
C GLN A 334 19.38 -7.26 -7.38
N ARG A 335 19.63 -6.39 -6.40
CA ARG A 335 20.93 -6.31 -5.71
C ARG A 335 20.73 -6.00 -4.24
N ARG A 336 21.46 -6.70 -3.38
CA ARG A 336 21.62 -6.39 -1.95
C ARG A 336 20.31 -6.35 -1.16
N ARG A 337 19.35 -7.20 -1.55
CA ARG A 337 18.04 -7.36 -0.91
C ARG A 337 17.69 -8.84 -0.87
N ASP A 338 18.27 -9.50 0.13
CA ASP A 338 18.20 -10.94 0.33
C ASP A 338 16.76 -11.46 0.40
N GLU A 339 15.79 -10.61 0.77
CA GLU A 339 14.38 -10.99 0.85
C GLU A 339 13.79 -11.41 -0.52
N PHE A 340 14.38 -10.93 -1.61
CA PHE A 340 13.96 -11.25 -2.98
C PHE A 340 14.93 -12.22 -3.69
N ASP A 341 15.97 -12.70 -3.00
CA ASP A 341 16.93 -13.62 -3.59
C ASP A 341 16.37 -15.04 -3.76
N LEU A 342 16.99 -15.80 -4.66
CA LEU A 342 16.76 -17.23 -4.75
C LEU A 342 17.09 -17.88 -3.40
N ASP A 343 16.21 -18.78 -2.96
CA ASP A 343 16.28 -19.43 -1.64
C ASP A 343 16.18 -18.44 -0.45
N SER A 344 15.54 -17.28 -0.62
CA SER A 344 15.34 -16.30 0.47
C SER A 344 14.58 -16.86 1.67
N ASN A 345 13.70 -17.84 1.42
CA ASN A 345 12.74 -18.40 2.39
C ASN A 345 11.77 -17.35 2.98
N GLU A 346 11.60 -16.22 2.31
CA GLU A 346 10.55 -15.25 2.63
C GLU A 346 9.23 -15.70 1.98
N LEU A 347 8.62 -16.71 2.59
CA LEU A 347 7.50 -17.46 2.02
C LEU A 347 6.15 -16.82 2.37
N PHE A 348 5.19 -16.90 1.45
CA PHE A 348 3.78 -16.65 1.72
C PHE A 348 2.89 -17.68 0.99
N ARG A 349 1.73 -17.95 1.58
CA ARG A 349 0.75 -18.91 1.04
C ARG A 349 0.03 -18.34 -0.17
N VAL A 350 -0.24 -19.18 -1.17
CA VAL A 350 -0.98 -18.83 -2.39
C VAL A 350 -2.23 -19.69 -2.57
N SER A 351 -3.30 -19.12 -3.12
CA SER A 351 -4.51 -19.83 -3.53
C SER A 351 -4.36 -20.34 -4.97
N TRP A 352 -3.86 -21.56 -5.13
CA TRP A 352 -3.67 -22.16 -6.45
C TRP A 352 -4.98 -22.60 -7.09
N ALA A 353 -5.16 -22.27 -8.37
CA ALA A 353 -6.33 -22.71 -9.14
C ALA A 353 -6.40 -24.24 -9.18
N GLY A 354 -7.51 -24.80 -8.67
CA GLY A 354 -7.68 -26.26 -8.57
C GLY A 354 -6.66 -26.96 -7.67
N GLY A 355 -5.93 -26.23 -6.82
CA GLY A 355 -4.86 -26.77 -5.97
C GLY A 355 -3.63 -27.24 -6.74
N ARG A 356 -3.46 -26.81 -8.00
CA ARG A 356 -2.35 -27.22 -8.87
C ARG A 356 -1.24 -26.18 -8.86
N TYR A 357 -0.01 -26.64 -8.60
CA TYR A 357 1.18 -25.80 -8.60
C TYR A 357 2.40 -26.58 -9.12
N PRO A 358 3.44 -25.89 -9.65
CA PRO A 358 4.65 -26.54 -10.13
C PRO A 358 5.34 -27.36 -9.04
N THR A 359 5.69 -28.62 -9.34
CA THR A 359 6.50 -29.46 -8.45
C THR A 359 7.68 -30.06 -9.20
N VAL A 360 8.77 -30.35 -8.48
CA VAL A 360 9.95 -30.98 -9.09
C VAL A 360 9.63 -32.36 -9.68
N ASP A 361 8.70 -33.09 -9.06
CA ASP A 361 8.24 -34.40 -9.55
C ASP A 361 7.55 -34.30 -10.93
N SER A 362 6.90 -33.16 -11.23
CA SER A 362 6.35 -32.87 -12.56
C SER A 362 7.35 -32.20 -13.50
N GLY A 363 8.63 -32.11 -13.12
CA GLY A 363 9.65 -31.35 -13.85
C GLY A 363 9.41 -29.84 -13.83
N CYS A 364 8.69 -29.35 -12.81
CA CYS A 364 8.15 -28.00 -12.72
C CYS A 364 7.19 -27.62 -13.85
N ALA A 365 6.64 -28.60 -14.57
CA ALA A 365 5.65 -28.34 -15.60
C ALA A 365 4.27 -28.13 -14.96
N THR A 366 3.68 -26.96 -15.18
CA THR A 366 2.25 -26.69 -15.03
C THR A 366 1.81 -25.83 -16.20
N ASP A 367 1.08 -26.42 -17.15
CA ASP A 367 0.39 -25.73 -18.25
C ASP A 367 1.19 -24.65 -19.02
N GLY A 368 2.52 -24.79 -19.11
CA GLY A 368 3.42 -23.78 -19.68
C GLY A 368 4.89 -24.13 -19.43
N GLY A 369 5.78 -23.65 -20.30
CA GLY A 369 7.21 -23.97 -20.29
C GLY A 369 8.09 -22.94 -19.54
N ALA A 370 7.51 -22.09 -18.69
CA ALA A 370 8.23 -20.96 -18.08
C ALA A 370 8.77 -21.23 -16.66
N CYS A 371 8.87 -22.50 -16.26
CA CYS A 371 9.45 -22.93 -14.98
C CYS A 371 10.71 -23.76 -15.16
N SER A 372 11.63 -23.65 -14.20
CA SER A 372 12.87 -24.43 -14.12
C SER A 372 13.03 -25.06 -12.73
N VAL A 373 13.60 -26.26 -12.69
CA VAL A 373 13.90 -26.98 -11.43
C VAL A 373 15.09 -26.32 -10.74
N HIS A 374 14.96 -26.03 -9.45
CA HIS A 374 16.04 -25.56 -8.58
C HIS A 374 16.03 -26.32 -7.25
N GLY A 375 16.91 -27.31 -7.11
CA GLY A 375 16.93 -28.18 -5.93
C GLY A 375 15.60 -28.92 -5.75
N SER A 376 14.93 -28.69 -4.62
CA SER A 376 13.59 -29.22 -4.32
C SER A 376 12.45 -28.25 -4.69
N THR A 377 12.75 -27.17 -5.43
CA THR A 377 11.82 -26.07 -5.70
C THR A 377 11.69 -25.82 -7.21
N CYS A 378 10.70 -25.02 -7.59
CA CYS A 378 10.50 -24.59 -8.98
C CYS A 378 10.63 -23.07 -9.09
N VAL A 379 11.46 -22.59 -10.01
CA VAL A 379 11.60 -21.15 -10.30
C VAL A 379 10.87 -20.84 -11.60
N CYS A 380 9.86 -19.98 -11.52
CA CYS A 380 8.91 -19.72 -12.60
C CYS A 380 8.82 -18.24 -12.92
N GLU A 381 8.71 -17.91 -14.20
CA GLU A 381 8.31 -16.56 -14.61
C GLU A 381 6.87 -16.29 -14.15
N THR A 382 6.57 -15.02 -13.88
CA THR A 382 5.21 -14.61 -13.53
C THR A 382 4.65 -13.63 -14.55
N ALA A 383 3.35 -13.74 -14.81
CA ALA A 383 2.60 -12.79 -15.61
C ALA A 383 1.36 -12.34 -14.83
N VAL A 384 1.09 -11.04 -14.82
CA VAL A 384 -0.11 -10.48 -14.17
C VAL A 384 -1.08 -10.03 -15.25
N SER A 385 -2.33 -10.52 -15.17
CA SER A 385 -3.42 -10.07 -16.03
C SER A 385 -4.54 -9.46 -15.20
N LYS A 386 -5.06 -8.33 -15.66
CA LYS A 386 -6.20 -7.63 -15.08
C LYS A 386 -7.38 -7.75 -16.06
N ARG A 387 -8.59 -7.96 -15.55
CA ARG A 387 -9.81 -7.96 -16.36
C ARG A 387 -11.04 -7.58 -15.55
N ALA A 388 -12.04 -7.05 -16.25
CA ALA A 388 -13.39 -6.90 -15.72
C ALA A 388 -14.01 -8.28 -15.43
N VAL A 389 -14.72 -8.40 -14.29
CA VAL A 389 -15.40 -9.64 -13.90
C VAL A 389 -16.83 -9.65 -14.44
N PHE A 390 -17.57 -8.56 -14.22
CA PHE A 390 -18.94 -8.38 -14.67
C PHE A 390 -18.98 -7.43 -15.85
N THR A 391 -19.35 -7.91 -17.03
CA THR A 391 -19.34 -7.13 -18.28
C THR A 391 -20.72 -6.94 -18.90
N ASP A 392 -21.74 -7.68 -18.43
CA ASP A 392 -23.11 -7.57 -18.92
C ASP A 392 -23.88 -6.49 -18.12
N PRO A 393 -24.22 -5.33 -18.73
CA PRO A 393 -24.96 -4.27 -18.05
C PRO A 393 -26.43 -4.61 -17.77
N PHE A 394 -26.95 -5.71 -18.32
CA PHE A 394 -28.32 -6.16 -18.11
C PHE A 394 -28.44 -7.24 -17.02
N ALA A 395 -27.32 -7.85 -16.61
CA ALA A 395 -27.25 -8.88 -15.57
C ALA A 395 -26.47 -8.36 -14.36
N ILE A 396 -27.14 -7.54 -13.53
CA ILE A 396 -26.53 -6.99 -12.32
C ILE A 396 -26.32 -8.13 -11.31
N PRO A 397 -25.08 -8.35 -10.80
CA PRO A 397 -24.81 -9.41 -9.85
C PRO A 397 -25.46 -9.14 -8.49
N THR A 398 -25.70 -10.21 -7.74
CA THR A 398 -26.10 -10.17 -6.33
C THR A 398 -24.93 -9.73 -5.44
N ALA A 399 -25.22 -9.29 -4.20
CA ALA A 399 -24.15 -8.94 -3.26
C ALA A 399 -23.26 -10.15 -2.93
N ALA A 400 -23.82 -11.36 -2.88
CA ALA A 400 -23.07 -12.58 -2.68
C ALA A 400 -22.09 -12.87 -3.84
N GLU A 401 -22.53 -12.69 -5.09
CA GLU A 401 -21.66 -12.87 -6.27
C GLU A 401 -20.55 -11.82 -6.31
N VAL A 402 -20.86 -10.56 -5.98
CA VAL A 402 -19.88 -9.48 -5.86
C VAL A 402 -18.82 -9.82 -4.81
N LEU A 403 -19.22 -10.21 -3.59
CA LEU A 403 -18.29 -10.54 -2.50
C LEU A 403 -17.47 -11.80 -2.77
N ALA A 404 -18.01 -12.75 -3.53
CA ALA A 404 -17.30 -13.97 -3.88
C ALA A 404 -16.24 -13.73 -4.96
N GLN A 405 -16.48 -12.84 -5.93
CA GLN A 405 -15.64 -12.70 -7.13
C GLN A 405 -14.77 -11.44 -7.14
N LEU A 406 -15.11 -10.39 -6.40
CA LEU A 406 -14.35 -9.14 -6.35
C LEU A 406 -13.60 -9.02 -5.02
N HIS A 407 -12.27 -9.08 -5.08
CA HIS A 407 -11.40 -8.98 -3.90
C HIS A 407 -10.61 -7.67 -3.85
N ILE A 408 -10.68 -6.83 -4.89
CA ILE A 408 -10.00 -5.53 -4.95
C ILE A 408 -11.01 -4.43 -4.62
N GLY A 409 -10.68 -3.60 -3.63
CA GLY A 409 -11.49 -2.45 -3.25
C GLY A 409 -11.46 -1.33 -4.28
N SER A 410 -12.36 -0.37 -4.09
CA SER A 410 -12.32 0.90 -4.82
C SER A 410 -12.42 2.07 -3.83
N PRO A 411 -11.79 3.23 -4.11
CA PRO A 411 -12.16 4.44 -3.40
C PRO A 411 -13.66 4.71 -3.56
N PRO A 412 -14.31 5.34 -2.56
CA PRO A 412 -15.69 5.78 -2.71
C PRO A 412 -15.88 6.62 -3.99
N PRO A 413 -16.95 6.41 -4.77
CA PRO A 413 -17.18 7.15 -6.01
C PRO A 413 -17.22 8.67 -5.85
N ASP A 414 -17.61 9.18 -4.69
CA ASP A 414 -17.64 10.62 -4.37
C ASP A 414 -16.25 11.21 -4.04
N ALA A 415 -15.22 10.37 -3.85
CA ALA A 415 -13.83 10.79 -3.80
C ALA A 415 -13.20 10.86 -5.20
N LEU A 416 -13.85 10.28 -6.22
CA LEU A 416 -13.35 10.15 -7.59
C LEU A 416 -13.99 11.17 -8.54
N ASP A 417 -13.29 11.47 -9.64
CA ASP A 417 -13.83 12.34 -10.68
C ASP A 417 -14.76 11.58 -11.62
N ALA A 418 -15.84 12.24 -12.05
CA ALA A 418 -16.69 11.81 -13.16
C ALA A 418 -17.43 10.47 -13.00
N TYR A 419 -17.52 9.93 -11.78
CA TYR A 419 -18.37 8.77 -11.51
C TYR A 419 -19.83 9.16 -11.33
N ARG A 420 -20.73 8.31 -11.83
CA ARG A 420 -22.18 8.45 -11.64
C ARG A 420 -22.78 7.11 -11.26
N GLN A 421 -23.82 7.15 -10.43
CA GLN A 421 -24.60 5.95 -10.15
C GLN A 421 -25.36 5.53 -11.40
N CYS A 422 -25.34 4.23 -11.69
CA CYS A 422 -26.13 3.62 -12.76
C CYS A 422 -27.63 3.72 -12.41
N THR A 423 -28.41 4.26 -13.35
CA THR A 423 -29.86 4.48 -13.21
C THR A 423 -30.68 3.74 -14.28
N SER A 424 -30.05 2.78 -14.98
CA SER A 424 -30.76 1.91 -15.91
C SER A 424 -31.77 1.03 -15.14
N ALA A 425 -32.80 0.54 -15.83
CA ALA A 425 -33.82 -0.31 -15.21
C ALA A 425 -33.23 -1.54 -14.47
N PRO A 426 -32.22 -2.28 -15.01
CA PRO A 426 -31.54 -3.34 -14.27
C PRO A 426 -30.86 -2.86 -12.98
N CYS A 427 -30.13 -1.74 -13.03
CA CYS A 427 -29.45 -1.17 -11.86
C CYS A 427 -30.45 -0.69 -10.80
N SER A 428 -31.57 -0.11 -11.20
CA SER A 428 -32.62 0.32 -10.26
C SER A 428 -33.43 -0.84 -9.69
N ALA A 429 -33.47 -1.98 -10.37
CA ALA A 429 -34.11 -3.20 -9.87
C ALA A 429 -33.24 -3.97 -8.86
N ALA A 430 -31.91 -3.79 -8.91
CA ALA A 430 -30.99 -4.39 -7.95
C ALA A 430 -31.10 -3.71 -6.58
N SER A 431 -31.57 -4.44 -5.57
CA SER A 431 -31.80 -3.91 -4.21
C SER A 431 -30.57 -4.02 -3.30
N GLU A 432 -29.70 -5.00 -3.55
CA GLU A 432 -28.54 -5.31 -2.71
C GLU A 432 -27.23 -4.66 -3.19
N VAL A 433 -27.20 -4.22 -4.46
CA VAL A 433 -25.99 -3.74 -5.13
C VAL A 433 -26.27 -2.41 -5.81
N GLN A 434 -25.42 -1.43 -5.56
CA GLN A 434 -25.40 -0.18 -6.34
C GLN A 434 -24.19 -0.16 -7.25
N VAL A 435 -24.41 0.18 -8.52
CA VAL A 435 -23.36 0.21 -9.54
C VAL A 435 -23.02 1.67 -9.87
N PHE A 436 -21.73 1.97 -9.97
CA PHE A 436 -21.22 3.27 -10.40
C PHE A 436 -20.30 3.08 -11.60
N THR A 437 -20.47 3.91 -12.60
CA THR A 437 -19.68 3.87 -13.84
C THR A 437 -19.10 5.25 -14.13
N THR A 438 -18.08 5.27 -14.99
CA THR A 438 -17.63 6.49 -15.66
C THR A 438 -18.73 7.04 -16.60
N PRO A 439 -18.56 8.25 -17.18
CA PRO A 439 -19.56 8.84 -18.07
C PRO A 439 -19.79 8.02 -19.35
N ALA A 440 -18.83 7.17 -19.73
CA ALA A 440 -18.96 6.23 -20.84
C ALA A 440 -20.09 5.20 -20.58
N GLY A 441 -20.41 4.91 -19.32
CA GLY A 441 -21.48 3.98 -18.94
C GLY A 441 -21.17 2.51 -19.25
N ALA A 442 -19.93 2.18 -19.58
CA ALA A 442 -19.50 0.80 -19.83
C ALA A 442 -19.35 0.02 -18.52
N PHE A 443 -19.65 -1.28 -18.58
CA PHE A 443 -19.39 -2.24 -17.51
C PHE A 443 -18.01 -2.87 -17.75
N ASP A 444 -16.97 -2.14 -17.36
CA ASP A 444 -15.57 -2.51 -17.53
C ASP A 444 -14.81 -2.44 -16.19
N GLU A 445 -13.48 -2.48 -16.23
CA GLU A 445 -12.58 -2.42 -15.06
C GLU A 445 -12.74 -1.15 -14.22
N SER A 446 -13.30 -0.08 -14.80
CA SER A 446 -13.60 1.15 -14.08
C SER A 446 -14.92 1.07 -13.30
N THR A 447 -15.71 0.02 -13.45
CA THR A 447 -17.00 -0.11 -12.75
C THR A 447 -16.78 -0.33 -11.26
N ILE A 448 -17.57 0.34 -10.41
CA ILE A 448 -17.52 0.20 -8.96
C ILE A 448 -18.85 -0.37 -8.48
N PHE A 449 -18.78 -1.41 -7.67
CA PHE A 449 -19.92 -2.00 -6.97
C PHE A 449 -19.90 -1.59 -5.51
N ARG A 450 -21.04 -1.10 -5.02
CA ARG A 450 -21.27 -0.86 -3.59
C ARG A 450 -22.23 -1.92 -3.05
N VAL A 451 -21.82 -2.56 -1.97
CA VAL A 451 -22.60 -3.55 -1.20
C VAL A 451 -22.58 -3.20 0.28
N GLU A 452 -23.59 -3.63 1.04
CA GLU A 452 -23.62 -3.45 2.50
C GLU A 452 -23.04 -4.67 3.22
N VAL A 453 -22.01 -4.45 4.03
CA VAL A 453 -21.35 -5.50 4.82
C VAL A 453 -21.28 -5.05 6.26
N HIS A 454 -21.90 -5.82 7.17
CA HIS A 454 -21.97 -5.50 8.61
C HIS A 454 -22.47 -4.06 8.90
N GLY A 455 -23.42 -3.56 8.11
CA GLY A 455 -24.01 -2.23 8.26
C GLY A 455 -23.11 -1.08 7.81
N ARG A 456 -22.07 -1.37 7.01
CA ARG A 456 -21.21 -0.36 6.40
C ARG A 456 -21.13 -0.58 4.88
N PRO A 457 -21.04 0.50 4.09
CA PRO A 457 -20.84 0.38 2.67
C PRO A 457 -19.42 -0.13 2.37
N LEU A 458 -19.33 -1.14 1.52
CA LEU A 458 -18.09 -1.62 0.93
C LEU A 458 -18.10 -1.34 -0.57
N PHE A 459 -17.03 -0.73 -1.07
CA PHE A 459 -16.84 -0.40 -2.48
C PHE A 459 -15.79 -1.32 -3.09
N LEU A 460 -16.16 -2.07 -4.11
CA LEU A 460 -15.29 -3.02 -4.81
C LEU A 460 -15.14 -2.60 -6.26
N ALA A 461 -13.91 -2.66 -6.76
CA ALA A 461 -13.62 -2.45 -8.18
C ALA A 461 -14.04 -3.70 -8.96
N ASN A 462 -14.61 -3.53 -10.14
CA ASN A 462 -14.92 -4.61 -11.09
C ASN A 462 -13.64 -5.15 -11.72
N LEU A 463 -12.74 -5.69 -10.91
CA LEU A 463 -11.38 -6.00 -11.30
C LEU A 463 -10.96 -7.33 -10.67
N ALA A 464 -10.59 -8.28 -11.51
CA ALA A 464 -9.84 -9.45 -11.12
C ALA A 464 -8.39 -9.31 -11.58
N SER A 465 -7.45 -9.48 -10.64
CA SER A 465 -6.02 -9.58 -10.93
C SER A 465 -5.59 -11.04 -10.80
N THR A 466 -5.24 -11.69 -11.91
CA THR A 466 -4.76 -13.07 -11.94
C THR A 466 -3.26 -13.09 -12.18
N VAL A 467 -2.52 -13.79 -11.31
CA VAL A 467 -1.09 -14.06 -11.49
C VAL A 467 -0.95 -15.47 -12.04
N THR A 468 -0.36 -15.59 -13.23
CA THR A 468 0.08 -16.87 -13.79
C THR A 468 1.52 -17.12 -13.36
N ILE A 469 1.81 -18.33 -12.90
CA ILE A 469 3.14 -18.78 -12.49
C ILE A 469 3.45 -20.03 -13.30
N GLY A 470 4.38 -19.91 -14.27
CA GLY A 470 4.75 -20.99 -15.21
C GLY A 470 4.01 -20.98 -16.54
#